data_AF-A0A2T5K0S8-F1
#
_entry.id   AF-A0A2T5K0S8-F1
#
_cell.length_a   1.000
_cell.length_b   1.000
_cell.length_c   1.000
_cell.angle_alpha   90.00
_cell.angle_beta   90.00
_cell.angle_gamma   90.00
#
_symmetry.space_group_name_H-M   'P 1'
#
loop_
_entity.id
_entity.type
_entity.pdbx_description
1 polymer ?
#
loop_
_entity_poly.entity_id
_entity_poly.type
_entity_poly.pdbx_seq_one_letter_code
_entity_poly.pdbx_strand_id
1 'polypeptide(L)'
;MIGVSRTDNGQEHAFITGPDGAGMADLGTLGGNQSVAYGINDAGEVVGAAQDADNRGLHAFITSPNGLSMTGLDSLVNPPTGFTYNFTDANAINNHGQLAAVAVVVPEPEMYAMLLSGLGLIGFLARGRATA
;
A
#
# COMPACT_ATOMS: atom_id res chain seq x y z
N MET A 1 0.88 -1.24 22.79
CA MET A 1 -0.39 -1.58 22.11
C MET A 1 -0.57 -0.70 20.88
N ILE A 2 -1.44 -1.08 19.96
CA ILE A 2 -1.80 -0.31 18.76
C ILE A 2 -3.31 -0.20 18.63
N GLY A 3 -3.79 0.73 17.80
CA GLY A 3 -5.22 0.84 17.49
C GLY A 3 -5.50 2.02 16.56
N VAL A 4 -6.76 2.48 16.57
CA VAL A 4 -7.23 3.67 15.84
C VAL A 4 -7.76 4.68 16.85
N SER A 5 -7.40 5.94 16.67
CA SER A 5 -7.88 7.06 17.46
C SER A 5 -8.45 8.13 16.54
N ARG A 6 -9.39 8.93 17.05
CA ARG A 6 -9.89 10.12 16.36
C ARG A 6 -9.09 11.33 16.84
N THR A 7 -8.50 12.07 15.90
CA THR A 7 -7.77 13.31 16.18
C THR A 7 -8.74 14.48 16.41
N ASP A 8 -8.20 15.62 16.86
CA ASP A 8 -8.99 16.84 17.15
C ASP A 8 -9.72 17.42 15.93
N ASN A 9 -9.27 17.13 14.71
CA ASN A 9 -9.93 17.54 13.47
C ASN A 9 -10.90 16.49 12.91
N GLY A 10 -11.14 15.39 13.64
CA GLY A 10 -12.10 14.34 13.28
C GLY A 10 -11.55 13.22 12.39
N GLN A 11 -10.28 13.28 11.98
CA GLN A 11 -9.59 12.24 11.23
C GLN A 11 -9.35 10.98 12.09
N GLU A 12 -9.27 9.82 11.45
CA GLU A 12 -9.02 8.54 12.13
C GLU A 12 -7.60 8.08 11.86
N HIS A 13 -6.74 8.12 12.87
CA HIS A 13 -5.34 7.75 12.73
C HIS A 13 -4.97 6.54 13.58
N ALA A 14 -4.08 5.72 13.05
CA ALA A 14 -3.40 4.68 13.77
C ALA A 14 -2.57 5.27 14.91
N PHE A 15 -2.56 4.62 16.07
CA PHE A 15 -1.71 5.00 17.18
C PHE A 15 -0.85 3.83 17.67
N ILE A 16 0.27 4.16 18.32
CA ILE A 16 1.04 3.26 19.17
C ILE A 16 1.00 3.77 20.61
N THR A 17 1.06 2.88 21.58
CA THR A 17 1.13 3.26 22.99
C THR A 17 1.98 2.26 23.78
N GLY A 18 2.53 2.70 24.91
CA GLY A 18 3.24 1.86 25.85
C GLY A 18 2.34 0.88 26.62
N PRO A 19 2.90 0.21 27.64
CA PRO A 19 2.15 -0.65 28.54
C PRO A 19 0.96 0.11 29.16
N ASP A 20 -0.17 -0.59 29.30
CA ASP A 20 -1.40 -0.06 29.91
C ASP A 20 -1.95 1.23 29.27
N GLY A 21 -1.54 1.52 28.03
CA GLY A 21 -2.02 2.69 27.28
C GLY A 21 -1.25 3.97 27.56
N ALA A 22 -0.15 3.91 28.32
CA ALA A 22 0.67 5.07 28.65
C ALA A 22 1.49 5.57 27.44
N GLY A 23 1.52 6.90 27.25
CA GLY A 23 2.34 7.51 26.20
C GLY A 23 1.85 7.20 24.79
N MET A 24 0.54 7.33 24.56
CA MET A 24 -0.04 7.20 23.23
C MET A 24 0.58 8.23 22.26
N ALA A 25 1.01 7.75 21.11
CA ALA A 25 1.56 8.53 20.02
C ALA A 25 0.77 8.25 18.74
N ASP A 26 0.39 9.33 18.06
CA ASP A 26 -0.20 9.27 16.72
C ASP A 26 0.88 8.87 15.71
N LEU A 27 0.56 7.90 14.84
CA LEU A 27 1.44 7.46 13.75
C LEU A 27 1.24 8.29 12.48
N GLY A 28 0.14 9.03 12.38
CA GLY A 28 -0.21 9.83 11.21
C GLY A 28 -0.65 8.98 10.02
N THR A 29 -0.41 9.49 8.81
CA THR A 29 -0.84 8.89 7.52
C THR A 29 0.29 8.99 6.50
N LEU A 30 0.08 8.47 5.28
CA LEU A 30 0.99 8.67 4.13
C LEU A 30 0.73 9.99 3.39
N GLY A 31 0.10 10.96 4.07
CA GLY A 31 -0.28 12.27 3.51
C GLY A 31 -1.79 12.44 3.28
N GLY A 32 -2.58 11.38 3.48
CA GLY A 32 -4.05 11.43 3.47
C GLY A 32 -4.66 11.68 4.85
N ASN A 33 -5.93 11.28 5.03
CA ASN A 33 -6.72 11.60 6.22
C ASN A 33 -6.98 10.44 7.19
N GLN A 34 -6.62 9.21 6.80
CA GLN A 34 -6.96 8.03 7.59
C GLN A 34 -5.82 7.02 7.63
N SER A 35 -5.67 6.33 8.76
CA SER A 35 -4.82 5.16 8.91
C SER A 35 -5.34 4.20 9.98
N VAL A 36 -4.98 2.92 9.83
CA VAL A 36 -5.35 1.83 10.74
C VAL A 36 -4.14 0.92 10.95
N ALA A 37 -3.83 0.59 12.20
CA ALA A 37 -2.77 -0.36 12.55
C ALA A 37 -3.34 -1.78 12.75
N TYR A 38 -2.68 -2.79 12.16
CA TYR A 38 -3.10 -4.20 12.24
C TYR A 38 -2.09 -5.08 13.00
N GLY A 39 -0.81 -4.73 12.98
CA GLY A 39 0.23 -5.51 13.65
C GLY A 39 1.37 -4.65 14.20
N ILE A 40 2.01 -5.13 15.27
CA ILE A 40 3.18 -4.52 15.89
C ILE A 40 4.15 -5.62 16.33
N ASN A 41 5.46 -5.38 16.21
CA ASN A 41 6.50 -6.28 16.71
C ASN A 41 7.22 -5.73 17.96
N ASP A 42 8.16 -6.51 18.52
CA ASP A 42 8.92 -6.13 19.73
C ASP A 42 9.81 -4.88 19.56
N ALA A 43 10.18 -4.51 18.32
CA ALA A 43 10.91 -3.28 18.03
C ALA A 43 9.99 -2.04 17.97
N GLY A 44 8.68 -2.23 18.10
CA GLY A 44 7.69 -1.18 17.95
C GLY A 44 7.46 -0.74 16.50
N GLU A 45 7.84 -1.58 15.53
CA GLU A 45 7.47 -1.38 14.13
C GLU A 45 6.01 -1.80 13.96
N VAL A 46 5.23 -0.93 13.33
CA VAL A 46 3.78 -1.08 13.15
C VAL A 46 3.48 -1.24 11.68
N VAL A 47 2.63 -2.20 11.34
CA VAL A 47 2.09 -2.39 10.00
C VAL A 47 0.59 -2.15 9.98
N GLY A 48 0.09 -1.72 8.83
CA GLY A 48 -1.31 -1.38 8.68
C GLY A 48 -1.64 -0.89 7.28
N ALA A 49 -2.68 -0.06 7.21
CA ALA A 49 -3.13 0.59 5.99
C ALA A 49 -3.35 2.10 6.24
N ALA A 50 -2.94 2.95 5.31
CA ALA A 50 -3.04 4.40 5.42
C ALA A 50 -3.37 5.05 4.08
N GLN A 51 -4.09 6.17 4.11
CA GLN A 51 -4.33 6.98 2.92
C GLN A 51 -3.09 7.78 2.55
N ASP A 52 -2.80 7.83 1.27
CA ASP A 52 -1.82 8.72 0.67
C ASP A 52 -2.43 10.10 0.34
N ALA A 53 -1.59 11.04 -0.07
CA ALA A 53 -2.02 12.39 -0.44
C ALA A 53 -2.93 12.43 -1.67
N ASP A 54 -2.83 11.44 -2.56
CA ASP A 54 -3.69 11.33 -3.74
C ASP A 54 -5.10 10.86 -3.40
N ASN A 55 -5.30 10.37 -2.16
CA ASN A 55 -6.58 9.98 -1.57
C ASN A 55 -7.33 8.93 -2.43
N ARG A 56 -6.57 8.10 -3.17
CA ARG A 56 -7.09 7.10 -4.12
C ARG A 56 -7.45 5.77 -3.46
N GLY A 57 -7.09 5.59 -2.20
CA GLY A 57 -7.35 4.36 -1.46
C GLY A 57 -6.49 4.25 -0.22
N LEU A 58 -6.53 3.08 0.41
CA LEU A 58 -5.62 2.71 1.46
C LEU A 58 -4.41 1.99 0.85
N HIS A 59 -3.22 2.32 1.36
CA HIS A 59 -1.96 1.72 1.02
C HIS A 59 -1.35 1.08 2.25
N ALA A 60 -0.77 -0.10 2.08
CA ALA A 60 -0.11 -0.79 3.15
C ALA A 60 1.11 0.02 3.60
N PHE A 61 1.32 0.15 4.91
CA PHE A 61 2.48 0.83 5.47
C PHE A 61 3.26 -0.05 6.46
N ILE A 62 4.51 0.34 6.70
CA ILE A 62 5.32 -0.04 7.85
C ILE A 62 5.93 1.22 8.48
N THR A 63 6.03 1.26 9.80
CA THR A 63 6.78 2.32 10.51
C THR A 63 8.19 1.87 10.86
N SER A 64 9.11 2.83 10.96
CA SER A 64 10.37 2.64 11.69
C SER A 64 10.11 2.26 13.16
N PRO A 65 11.10 1.66 13.87
CA PRO A 65 10.98 1.30 15.28
C PRO A 65 10.40 2.40 16.15
N ASN A 66 9.60 2.00 17.14
CA ASN A 66 8.78 2.87 18.00
C ASN A 66 7.73 3.73 17.26
N GLY A 67 7.27 3.33 16.08
CA GLY A 67 6.16 4.00 15.40
C GLY A 67 6.49 5.34 14.77
N LEU A 68 7.77 5.65 14.51
CA LEU A 68 8.16 7.02 14.15
C LEU A 68 7.82 7.43 12.71
N SER A 69 8.41 6.76 11.72
CA SER A 69 8.31 7.18 10.32
C SER A 69 7.52 6.17 9.52
N MET A 70 6.33 6.56 9.06
CA MET A 70 5.48 5.74 8.21
C MET A 70 6.00 5.72 6.78
N THR A 71 6.11 4.53 6.20
CA THR A 71 6.54 4.32 4.80
C THR A 71 5.58 3.35 4.11
N GLY A 72 5.12 3.69 2.91
CA GLY A 72 4.26 2.82 2.11
C GLY A 72 5.03 1.65 1.50
N LEU A 73 4.47 0.44 1.54
CA LEU A 73 5.13 -0.78 1.03
C LEU A 73 5.37 -0.74 -0.48
N ASP A 74 4.51 -0.04 -1.24
CA ASP A 74 4.67 0.15 -2.68
C ASP A 74 6.03 0.78 -3.04
N SER A 75 6.61 1.57 -2.13
CA SER A 75 7.92 2.21 -2.29
C SER A 75 9.12 1.33 -1.87
N LEU A 76 8.86 0.23 -1.15
CA LEU A 76 9.91 -0.64 -0.57
C LEU A 76 10.21 -1.85 -1.45
N VAL A 77 9.35 -2.15 -2.41
CA VAL A 77 9.48 -3.31 -3.29
C VAL A 77 9.63 -2.84 -4.73
N ASN A 78 10.64 -3.37 -5.42
CA ASN A 78 10.87 -3.04 -6.82
C ASN A 78 10.19 -4.10 -7.73
N PRO A 79 9.08 -3.77 -8.40
CA PRO A 79 8.44 -4.69 -9.33
C PRO A 79 9.29 -4.93 -10.60
N PRO A 80 9.04 -6.02 -11.34
CA PRO A 80 9.59 -6.19 -12.67
C PRO A 80 9.23 -5.00 -13.58
N THR A 81 10.10 -4.69 -14.55
CA THR A 81 9.87 -3.60 -15.49
C THR A 81 8.51 -3.73 -16.18
N GLY A 82 7.73 -2.64 -16.18
CA GLY A 82 6.40 -2.59 -16.79
C GLY A 82 5.27 -3.07 -15.88
N PHE A 83 5.53 -3.28 -14.59
CA PHE A 83 4.50 -3.59 -13.59
C PHE A 83 4.65 -2.70 -12.37
N THR A 84 3.54 -2.49 -11.66
CA THR A 84 3.50 -1.98 -10.29
C THR A 84 2.97 -3.05 -9.35
N TYR A 85 3.42 -3.00 -8.10
CA TYR A 85 2.71 -3.66 -7.00
C TYR A 85 1.79 -2.65 -6.34
N ASN A 86 0.57 -3.09 -6.03
CA ASN A 86 -0.36 -2.33 -5.22
C ASN A 86 -0.67 -3.14 -3.96
N PHE A 87 -0.06 -2.75 -2.85
CA PHE A 87 -0.32 -3.28 -1.53
C PHE A 87 -1.37 -2.42 -0.82
N THR A 88 -2.53 -2.98 -0.51
CA THR A 88 -3.58 -2.24 0.22
C THR A 88 -3.46 -2.42 1.73
N ASP A 89 -3.09 -3.62 2.18
CA ASP A 89 -3.09 -4.00 3.59
C ASP A 89 -1.87 -4.85 3.96
N ALA A 90 -1.18 -4.47 5.03
CA ALA A 90 -0.23 -5.31 5.73
C ALA A 90 -0.85 -5.80 7.05
N ASN A 91 -1.23 -7.07 7.08
CA ASN A 91 -2.12 -7.64 8.11
C ASN A 91 -1.38 -8.10 9.37
N ALA A 92 -0.09 -8.41 9.26
CA ALA A 92 0.71 -8.88 10.39
C ALA A 92 2.19 -8.62 10.17
N ILE A 93 2.93 -8.53 11.26
CA ILE A 93 4.39 -8.47 11.31
C ILE A 93 4.89 -9.37 12.44
N ASN A 94 6.03 -10.04 12.25
CA ASN A 94 6.67 -10.83 13.30
C ASN A 94 7.92 -10.11 13.88
N ASN A 95 8.49 -10.68 14.94
CA ASN A 95 9.65 -10.09 15.63
C ASN A 95 10.97 -10.16 14.86
N HIS A 96 10.96 -10.72 13.65
CA HIS A 96 12.09 -10.67 12.72
C HIS A 96 11.90 -9.58 11.64
N GLY A 97 10.85 -8.75 11.75
CA GLY A 97 10.53 -7.71 10.76
C GLY A 97 9.89 -8.25 9.48
N GLN A 98 9.48 -9.52 9.46
CA GLN A 98 8.78 -10.10 8.31
C GLN A 98 7.28 -9.84 8.43
N LEU A 99 6.67 -9.42 7.32
CA LEU A 99 5.25 -9.03 7.30
C LEU A 99 4.43 -9.88 6.34
N ALA A 100 3.12 -9.98 6.62
CA ALA A 100 2.12 -10.59 5.78
C ALA A 100 1.31 -9.50 5.06
N ALA A 101 1.54 -9.34 3.77
CA ALA A 101 0.81 -8.42 2.90
C ALA A 101 0.55 -9.09 1.55
N VAL A 102 -0.54 -8.71 0.89
CA VAL A 102 -0.89 -9.19 -0.46
C VAL A 102 -0.83 -8.00 -1.40
N ALA A 103 -0.08 -8.15 -2.49
CA ALA A 103 -0.09 -7.21 -3.60
C ALA A 103 -0.94 -7.72 -4.75
N VAL A 104 -1.62 -6.79 -5.40
CA VAL A 104 -2.06 -6.99 -6.78
C VAL A 104 -0.94 -6.51 -7.71
N VAL A 105 -0.59 -7.32 -8.70
CA VAL A 105 0.38 -6.94 -9.73
C VAL A 105 -0.37 -6.30 -10.88
N VAL A 106 -0.09 -5.03 -11.16
CA VAL A 106 -0.78 -4.25 -12.17
C VAL A 106 0.20 -3.92 -13.30
N PRO A 107 -0.06 -4.35 -14.55
CA PRO A 107 0.72 -3.91 -15.70
C PRO A 107 0.60 -2.39 -15.88
N GLU A 108 1.70 -1.76 -16.27
CA GLU A 108 1.69 -0.34 -16.63
C GLU A 108 0.75 -0.07 -17.82
N PRO A 109 0.12 1.11 -17.90
CA PRO A 109 -0.83 1.44 -18.97
C PRO A 109 -0.26 1.24 -20.39
N GLU A 110 1.04 1.46 -20.59
CA GLU A 110 1.72 1.26 -21.88
C GLU A 110 1.67 -0.20 -22.34
N MET A 111 1.67 -1.17 -21.42
CA MET A 111 1.63 -2.59 -21.76
C MET A 111 0.25 -2.98 -22.31
N TYR A 112 -0.83 -2.43 -21.73
CA TYR A 112 -2.18 -2.57 -22.28
C TYR A 112 -2.30 -1.90 -23.65
N ALA A 113 -1.73 -0.70 -23.82
CA ALA A 113 -1.73 0.01 -25.08
C ALA A 113 -1.00 -0.78 -26.18
N MET A 114 0.13 -1.40 -25.87
CA MET A 114 0.85 -2.27 -26.80
C MET A 114 0.08 -3.55 -27.15
N LEU A 115 -0.53 -4.21 -26.17
CA LEU A 115 -1.37 -5.39 -26.40
C LEU A 115 -2.54 -5.06 -27.33
N LEU A 116 -3.27 -3.98 -27.03
CA LEU A 116 -4.40 -3.52 -27.84
C LEU A 116 -3.96 -3.10 -29.24
N SER A 117 -2.82 -2.42 -29.37
CA SER A 117 -2.24 -2.06 -30.67
C SER A 117 -1.88 -3.30 -31.49
N GLY A 118 -1.28 -4.32 -30.87
CA GLY A 118 -0.97 -5.58 -31.53
C GLY A 118 -2.24 -6.33 -31.99
N LEU A 119 -3.24 -6.44 -31.13
CA LEU A 119 -4.54 -7.04 -31.48
C LEU A 119 -5.25 -6.26 -32.60
N GLY A 120 -5.20 -4.92 -32.54
CA GLY A 120 -5.72 -4.05 -33.59
C GLY A 120 -5.04 -4.27 -34.93
N LEU A 121 -3.70 -4.39 -34.94
CA LEU A 121 -2.91 -4.68 -36.14
C LEU A 121 -3.24 -6.08 -36.70
N ILE A 122 -3.30 -7.11 -35.85
CA ILE A 122 -3.68 -8.47 -36.26
C ILE A 122 -5.09 -8.47 -36.88
N GLY A 123 -6.05 -7.80 -36.26
CA GLY A 123 -7.40 -7.67 -36.78
C GLY A 123 -7.47 -6.91 -38.11
N PHE A 124 -6.64 -5.87 -38.29
CA PHE A 124 -6.50 -5.16 -39.56
C PHE A 124 -5.95 -6.08 -40.66
N LEU A 125 -4.85 -6.78 -40.39
CA LEU A 125 -4.22 -7.70 -41.34
C LEU A 125 -5.11 -8.89 -41.71
N ALA A 126 -5.85 -9.44 -40.74
CA ALA A 126 -6.80 -10.53 -40.98
C ALA A 126 -7.96 -10.09 -41.88
N ARG A 127 -8.47 -8.86 -41.72
CA ARG A 127 -9.50 -8.29 -42.60
C ARG A 127 -9.01 -8.11 -44.03
N GLY A 128 -7.78 -7.62 -44.22
CA GLY A 128 -7.19 -7.45 -45.56
C GLY A 128 -7.00 -8.76 -46.33
N ARG A 129 -6.92 -9.90 -45.64
CA ARG A 129 -6.83 -11.24 -46.25
C ARG A 129 -8.18 -11.86 -46.61
N ALA A 130 -9.29 -11.37 -46.05
CA ALA A 130 -10.63 -11.88 -46.34
C ALA A 130 -11.29 -11.22 -47.58
N THR A 131 -10.68 -10.16 -48.11
CA THR A 131 -11.17 -9.40 -49.27
C THR A 131 -10.30 -9.59 -50.53
N ALA A 132 -9.45 -10.61 -50.56
CA ALA A 132 -8.58 -10.95 -51.68
C ALA A 132 -8.92 -12.33 -52.25
#